data_AF-A0A9J8D9S3-F1
#
_entry.id   AF-A0A9J8D9S3-F1
#
_cell.length_a   1.000
_cell.length_b   1.000
_cell.length_c   1.000
_cell.angle_alpha   90.00
_cell.angle_beta   90.00
_cell.angle_gamma   90.00
#
_symmetry.space_group_name_H-M   'P 1'
#
loop_
_entity.id
_entity.type
_entity.pdbx_description
1 polymer ?
#
loop_
_entity_poly.entity_id
_entity_poly.type
_entity_poly.pdbx_seq_one_letter_code
_entity_poly.pdbx_strand_id
1 'polypeptide(L)'
;MPKRSCPFSESFSSQYKVHVGQKEISNCGVLGLKYRQETYEKTKNLLFSGTRAVMGRLWKADGAEKASDALVSDLTAVSPAPGQQTLLKGQTRIGLDGRLQRADTAAGCAAAPSACCVCQRVSGSRKACSQCERHACAACIQQCNICSEHCCSLCSVTDERYERVLCCGCSS
;
A
#
# COMPACT_ATOMS: atom_id res chain seq x y z
N MET A 1 5.66 29.55 21.71
CA MET A 1 4.93 28.76 20.69
C MET A 1 4.90 27.31 21.13
N PRO A 2 3.73 26.64 21.21
CA PRO A 2 3.67 25.22 21.54
C PRO A 2 4.38 24.42 20.44
N LYS A 3 5.32 23.55 20.81
CA LYS A 3 5.96 22.64 19.86
C LYS A 3 4.90 21.66 19.35
N ARG A 4 4.82 21.49 18.02
CA ARG A 4 3.89 20.53 17.39
C ARG A 4 4.22 19.13 17.90
N SER A 5 3.21 18.34 18.22
CA SER A 5 3.38 16.94 18.63
C SER A 5 4.15 16.17 17.54
N CYS A 6 5.20 15.45 17.93
CA CYS A 6 5.99 14.63 17.02
C CYS A 6 5.09 13.54 16.42
N PRO A 7 4.90 13.48 15.08
CA PRO A 7 4.03 12.51 14.43
C PRO A 7 4.58 11.07 14.46
N PHE A 8 5.75 10.86 15.07
CA PHE A 8 6.47 9.59 15.12
C PHE A 8 6.49 8.97 16.53
N SER A 9 5.51 9.31 17.37
CA SER A 9 5.43 8.89 18.78
C SER A 9 5.18 7.40 18.99
N GLU A 10 4.73 6.68 17.96
CA GLU A 10 4.58 5.23 18.00
C GLU A 10 5.76 4.55 17.32
N SER A 11 6.66 4.05 18.17
CA SER A 11 7.50 2.87 17.94
C SER A 11 7.99 2.67 16.50
N PHE A 12 8.79 3.61 16.00
CA PHE A 12 9.71 3.22 14.94
C PHE A 12 10.61 2.15 15.53
N SER A 13 10.57 0.94 14.97
CA SER A 13 11.59 -0.07 15.23
C SER A 13 12.93 0.63 15.03
N SER A 14 13.76 0.66 16.08
CA SER A 14 15.05 1.34 16.07
C SER A 14 15.73 1.03 14.75
N GLN A 15 15.84 2.02 13.87
CA GLN A 15 16.37 1.78 12.53
C GLN A 15 17.84 1.46 12.71
N TYR A 16 18.16 0.16 12.80
CA TYR A 16 19.52 -0.31 12.98
C TYR A 16 20.30 0.09 11.74
N LYS A 17 21.16 1.10 11.90
CA LYS A 17 22.11 1.46 10.85
C LYS A 17 23.19 0.40 10.82
N VAL A 18 22.97 -0.63 10.00
CA VAL A 18 23.98 -1.65 9.72
C VAL A 18 24.94 -1.05 8.70
N HIS A 19 26.22 -0.95 9.07
CA HIS A 19 27.26 -0.62 8.11
C HIS A 19 27.46 -1.81 7.18
N VAL A 20 27.26 -1.60 5.88
CA VAL A 20 27.50 -2.60 4.84
C VAL A 20 28.74 -2.15 4.08
N GLY A 21 29.85 -2.87 4.26
CA GLY A 21 31.11 -2.58 3.61
C GLY A 21 31.29 -3.37 2.30
N GLN A 22 32.42 -3.11 1.63
CA GLN A 22 32.76 -3.76 0.37
C GLN A 22 32.94 -5.27 0.54
N LYS A 23 33.32 -5.76 1.73
CA LYS A 23 33.49 -7.19 2.01
C LYS A 23 32.15 -7.93 2.05
N GLU A 24 31.09 -7.28 2.53
CA GLU A 24 29.73 -7.83 2.59
C GLU A 24 29.06 -7.82 1.21
N ILE A 25 29.47 -6.90 0.33
CA ILE A 25 28.93 -6.74 -1.02
C ILE A 25 29.69 -7.60 -2.05
N SER A 26 31.03 -7.61 -2.00
CA SER A 26 31.88 -8.18 -3.06
C SER A 26 32.21 -9.63 -2.82
N ASN A 27 32.52 -9.98 -1.58
CA ASN A 27 32.63 -11.36 -1.18
C ASN A 27 31.25 -11.70 -0.69
N CYS A 28 30.57 -12.64 -1.37
CA CYS A 28 29.46 -13.33 -0.77
C CYS A 28 29.88 -13.62 0.68
N GLY A 29 29.21 -12.99 1.68
CA GLY A 29 29.55 -13.15 3.09
C GLY A 29 29.66 -14.64 3.43
N VAL A 30 30.15 -15.03 4.61
CA VAL A 30 30.26 -16.47 4.95
C VAL A 30 28.90 -17.16 4.66
N LEU A 31 28.78 -17.91 3.55
CA LEU A 31 27.54 -18.50 2.94
C LEU A 31 26.67 -17.66 1.95
N GLY A 32 27.11 -16.52 1.44
CA GLY A 32 26.31 -15.61 0.60
C GLY A 32 25.79 -16.23 -0.71
N LEU A 33 26.53 -17.16 -1.31
CA LEU A 33 26.07 -17.88 -2.51
C LEU A 33 24.87 -18.79 -2.18
N LYS A 34 24.89 -19.46 -1.02
CA LYS A 34 23.80 -20.33 -0.57
C LYS A 34 22.55 -19.50 -0.24
N TYR A 35 22.69 -18.42 0.52
CA TYR A 35 21.55 -17.57 0.86
C TYR A 35 20.96 -16.84 -0.34
N ARG A 36 21.80 -16.43 -1.30
CA ARG A 36 21.34 -15.85 -2.57
C ARG A 36 20.53 -16.86 -3.37
N GLN A 37 21.02 -18.10 -3.51
CA GLN A 37 20.28 -19.16 -4.19
C GLN A 37 18.96 -19.45 -3.48
N GLU A 38 18.97 -19.58 -2.15
CA GLU A 38 17.77 -19.82 -1.35
C GLU A 38 16.74 -18.70 -1.49
N THR A 39 17.18 -17.44 -1.45
CA THR A 39 16.31 -16.27 -1.64
C THR A 39 15.72 -16.25 -3.04
N TYR A 40 16.54 -16.55 -4.05
CA TYR A 40 16.08 -16.65 -5.43
C TYR A 40 15.01 -17.74 -5.60
N GLU A 41 15.26 -18.96 -5.11
CA GLU A 41 14.31 -20.08 -5.21
C GLU A 41 13.01 -19.80 -4.44
N LYS A 42 13.10 -19.24 -3.22
CA LYS A 42 11.91 -18.84 -2.44
C LYS A 42 11.08 -17.80 -3.18
N THR A 43 11.73 -16.78 -3.73
CA THR A 43 11.06 -15.70 -4.47
C THR A 43 10.40 -16.25 -5.73
N LYS A 44 11.12 -17.06 -6.50
CA LYS A 44 10.59 -17.75 -7.69
C LYS A 44 9.35 -18.56 -7.32
N ASN A 45 9.44 -19.42 -6.31
CA ASN A 45 8.31 -20.27 -5.89
C ASN A 45 7.12 -19.44 -5.39
N LEU A 46 7.36 -18.35 -4.66
CA LEU A 46 6.32 -17.44 -4.20
C LEU A 46 5.57 -16.81 -5.37
N LEU A 47 6.29 -16.29 -6.38
CA LEU A 47 5.71 -15.68 -7.56
C LEU A 47 4.91 -16.70 -8.38
N PHE A 48 5.49 -17.87 -8.66
CA PHE A 48 4.80 -18.93 -9.41
C PHE A 48 3.54 -19.44 -8.68
N SER A 49 3.64 -19.64 -7.36
CA SER A 49 2.49 -20.08 -6.55
C SER A 49 1.41 -19.00 -6.47
N GLY A 50 1.80 -17.73 -6.35
CA GLY A 50 0.90 -16.59 -6.38
C GLY A 50 0.13 -16.50 -7.71
N THR A 51 0.84 -16.56 -8.84
CA THR A 51 0.23 -16.56 -10.18
C THR A 51 -0.69 -17.76 -10.36
N ARG A 52 -0.27 -18.98 -9.96
CA ARG A 52 -1.12 -20.18 -10.02
C ARG A 52 -2.39 -20.03 -9.18
N ALA A 53 -2.29 -19.46 -7.97
CA ALA A 53 -3.45 -19.24 -7.11
C ALA A 53 -4.44 -18.21 -7.70
N VAL A 54 -3.94 -17.17 -8.37
CA VAL A 54 -4.77 -16.18 -9.07
C VAL A 54 -5.43 -16.81 -10.30
N MET A 55 -4.66 -17.50 -11.16
CA MET A 55 -5.17 -18.17 -12.35
C MET A 55 -6.17 -19.28 -12.00
N GLY A 56 -5.92 -20.04 -10.93
CA GLY A 56 -6.85 -21.04 -10.43
C GLY A 56 -8.19 -20.46 -10.01
N ARG A 57 -8.23 -19.24 -9.46
CA ARG A 57 -9.49 -18.54 -9.15
C ARG A 57 -10.17 -18.04 -10.42
N LEU A 58 -9.44 -17.45 -11.35
CA LEU A 58 -9.97 -16.96 -12.62
C LEU A 58 -10.59 -18.11 -13.44
N TRP A 59 -9.89 -19.23 -13.57
CA TRP A 59 -10.35 -20.40 -14.34
C TRP A 59 -11.46 -21.21 -13.65
N LYS A 60 -11.67 -21.02 -12.34
CA LYS A 60 -12.78 -21.63 -11.59
C LYS A 60 -14.00 -20.72 -11.52
N ALA A 61 -13.88 -19.44 -11.84
CA ALA A 61 -14.99 -18.50 -11.88
C ALA A 61 -15.88 -18.69 -13.12
N ASP A 62 -15.37 -19.33 -14.19
CA ASP A 62 -16.14 -19.61 -15.41
C ASP A 62 -17.11 -20.81 -15.27
N GLY A 63 -17.26 -21.38 -14.07
CA GLY A 63 -18.07 -22.57 -13.84
C GLY A 63 -18.55 -22.77 -12.42
N ALA A 64 -19.15 -21.75 -11.79
CA ALA A 64 -20.16 -21.92 -10.73
C ALA A 64 -20.65 -20.56 -10.21
N GLU A 65 -21.81 -20.13 -10.70
CA GLU A 65 -22.71 -19.27 -9.94
C GLU A 65 -23.19 -20.05 -8.70
N LYS A 66 -22.69 -19.72 -7.50
CA LYS A 66 -23.54 -19.63 -6.29
C LYS A 66 -22.80 -19.05 -5.07
N ALA A 67 -23.57 -18.28 -4.32
CA ALA A 67 -23.24 -17.53 -3.12
C ALA A 67 -23.09 -18.39 -1.84
N SER A 68 -22.54 -17.72 -0.81
CA SER A 68 -22.47 -18.03 0.63
C SER A 68 -21.65 -19.24 1.07
N ASP A 69 -20.67 -19.03 1.97
CA ASP A 69 -20.94 -19.17 3.41
C ASP A 69 -19.81 -18.61 4.29
N ALA A 70 -20.19 -18.18 5.48
CA ALA A 70 -19.32 -17.66 6.52
C ALA A 70 -18.63 -18.79 7.30
N LEU A 71 -17.39 -18.57 7.76
CA LEU A 71 -16.88 -19.29 8.92
C LEU A 71 -16.15 -18.34 9.87
N VAL A 72 -16.71 -18.31 11.08
CA VAL A 72 -16.28 -17.61 12.29
C VAL A 72 -15.09 -18.33 12.92
N SER A 73 -14.11 -17.56 13.39
CA SER A 73 -13.31 -17.80 14.61
C SER A 73 -12.43 -16.56 14.80
N ASP A 74 -12.01 -16.10 15.98
CA ASP A 74 -12.51 -16.11 17.35
C ASP A 74 -11.70 -14.96 18.00
N LEU A 75 -12.18 -14.40 19.10
CA LEU A 75 -11.66 -13.15 19.68
C LEU A 75 -10.20 -13.28 20.15
N THR A 76 -9.43 -12.19 20.02
CA THR A 76 -8.74 -11.47 21.10
C THR A 76 -7.56 -10.68 20.51
N ALA A 77 -7.76 -9.40 20.17
CA ALA A 77 -6.65 -8.48 19.98
C ALA A 77 -7.11 -7.05 20.29
N VAL A 78 -6.53 -6.49 21.35
CA VAL A 78 -6.68 -5.11 21.80
C VAL A 78 -6.48 -4.15 20.61
N SER A 79 -7.49 -3.32 20.36
CA SER A 79 -7.51 -2.32 19.29
C SER A 79 -6.56 -1.15 19.61
N PRO A 80 -5.55 -0.87 18.77
CA PRO A 80 -4.90 0.43 18.76
C PRO A 80 -5.70 1.41 17.88
N ALA A 81 -5.60 2.69 18.24
CA ALA A 81 -6.47 3.79 17.85
C ALA A 81 -6.73 3.95 16.32
N PRO A 82 -7.87 4.55 15.92
CA PRO A 82 -8.40 4.51 14.54
C PRO A 82 -7.66 5.37 13.50
N GLY A 83 -6.55 6.01 13.88
CA GLY A 83 -5.95 7.08 13.07
C GLY A 83 -4.91 6.63 12.04
N GLN A 84 -4.32 5.44 12.18
CA GLN A 84 -3.06 5.13 11.50
C GLN A 84 -3.17 4.08 10.39
N GLN A 85 -4.27 3.34 10.34
CA GLN A 85 -4.42 2.22 9.40
C GLN A 85 -4.84 2.65 7.98
N THR A 86 -5.21 3.92 7.80
CA THR A 86 -5.62 4.45 6.49
C THR A 86 -4.47 4.66 5.52
N LEU A 87 -3.23 4.79 6.00
CA LEU A 87 -2.04 4.96 5.16
C LEU A 87 -1.57 3.64 4.51
N LEU A 88 -1.94 2.49 5.09
CA LEU A 88 -1.49 1.16 4.66
C LEU A 88 -2.51 0.44 3.76
N LYS A 89 -3.62 1.11 3.40
CA LYS A 89 -4.64 0.56 2.50
C LYS A 89 -4.00 0.29 1.13
N GLY A 90 -3.84 -0.98 0.79
CA GLY A 90 -3.22 -1.46 -0.45
C GLY A 90 -1.81 -2.08 -0.29
N GLN A 91 -1.17 -1.96 0.88
CA GLN A 91 0.10 -2.65 1.12
C GLN A 91 -0.13 -4.12 1.53
N THR A 92 0.74 -5.00 1.03
CA THR A 92 0.85 -6.39 1.48
C THR A 92 1.79 -6.47 2.68
N ARG A 93 1.36 -7.16 3.74
CA ARG A 93 2.19 -7.50 4.91
C ARG A 93 2.75 -8.91 4.74
N ILE A 94 3.98 -9.13 5.18
CA ILE A 94 4.56 -10.48 5.25
C ILE A 94 4.09 -11.10 6.57
N GLY A 95 3.31 -12.18 6.48
CA GLY A 95 2.86 -12.94 7.64
C GLY A 95 4.01 -13.68 8.31
N LEU A 96 3.79 -14.13 9.55
CA LEU A 96 4.76 -14.94 10.30
C LEU A 96 5.07 -16.28 9.61
N ASP A 97 4.17 -16.72 8.73
CA ASP A 97 4.32 -17.86 7.83
C ASP A 97 5.11 -17.54 6.55
N GLY A 98 5.62 -16.31 6.41
CA GLY A 98 6.36 -15.85 5.25
C GLY A 98 5.49 -15.57 4.02
N ARG A 99 4.16 -15.63 4.14
CA ARG A 99 3.24 -15.38 3.02
C ARG A 99 2.88 -13.91 2.93
N LEU A 100 2.73 -13.40 1.71
CA LEU A 100 2.20 -12.07 1.48
C LEU A 100 0.69 -12.08 1.75
N GLN A 101 0.29 -11.44 2.84
CA GLN A 101 -1.10 -11.23 3.20
C GLN A 101 -1.48 -9.82 2.79
N ARG A 102 -2.66 -9.65 2.18
CA ARG A 102 -3.21 -8.30 1.97
C ARG A 102 -3.47 -7.74 3.36
N ALA A 103 -3.05 -6.51 3.66
CA ALA A 103 -3.48 -5.87 4.89
C ALA A 103 -5.02 -5.78 4.81
N ASP A 104 -5.71 -6.50 5.70
CA ASP A 104 -7.17 -6.52 5.70
C ASP A 104 -7.64 -5.08 5.82
N THR A 105 -8.43 -4.63 4.83
CA THR A 105 -9.30 -3.50 5.05
C THR A 105 -10.18 -3.91 6.22
N ALA A 106 -10.04 -3.27 7.38
CA ALA A 106 -10.84 -3.56 8.56
C ALA A 106 -12.29 -3.86 8.13
N ALA A 107 -12.69 -5.12 8.32
CA ALA A 107 -14.06 -5.55 8.08
C ALA A 107 -14.89 -4.96 9.22
N GLY A 108 -15.49 -3.80 8.98
CA GLY A 108 -16.32 -3.11 9.96
C GLY A 108 -16.45 -1.62 9.61
N CYS A 109 -17.65 -1.25 9.16
CA CYS A 109 -18.04 0.05 8.64
C CYS A 109 -17.36 0.48 7.33
N ALA A 110 -18.13 0.34 6.24
CA ALA A 110 -18.09 1.26 5.11
C ALA A 110 -18.47 2.68 5.57
N ALA A 111 -17.70 3.26 6.47
CA ALA A 111 -17.68 4.70 6.63
C ALA A 111 -16.93 5.22 5.40
N ALA A 112 -17.65 5.91 4.52
CA ALA A 112 -17.03 6.68 3.45
C ALA A 112 -15.82 7.44 4.02
N PRO A 113 -14.68 7.52 3.31
CA PRO A 113 -13.50 8.22 3.80
C PRO A 113 -13.89 9.64 4.23
N SER A 114 -14.00 9.84 5.54
CA SER A 114 -14.56 11.06 6.11
C SER A 114 -13.61 12.22 5.86
N ALA A 115 -12.31 11.96 5.92
CA ALA A 115 -11.25 12.91 5.71
C ALA A 115 -10.67 12.88 4.28
N CYS A 116 -10.26 14.05 3.78
CA CYS A 116 -9.47 14.14 2.55
C CYS A 116 -8.11 13.46 2.74
N CYS A 117 -7.70 12.59 1.81
CA CYS A 117 -6.44 11.87 1.88
C CYS A 117 -5.18 12.76 1.85
N VAL A 118 -5.31 14.03 1.46
CA VAL A 118 -4.21 15.01 1.39
C VAL A 118 -4.21 15.92 2.61
N CYS A 119 -5.31 16.66 2.83
CA CYS A 119 -5.37 17.70 3.86
C CYS A 119 -6.06 17.26 5.16
N GLN A 120 -6.55 16.02 5.23
CA GLN A 120 -7.23 15.41 6.39
C GLN A 120 -8.50 16.13 6.90
N ARG A 121 -8.93 17.22 6.26
CA ARG A 121 -10.20 17.91 6.59
C ARG A 121 -11.37 16.99 6.33
N VAL A 122 -12.41 17.04 7.16
CA VAL A 122 -13.58 16.14 7.11
C VAL A 122 -14.75 16.71 6.29
N SER A 123 -14.60 17.93 5.76
CA SER A 123 -15.72 18.65 5.12
C SER A 123 -15.69 18.59 3.59
N GLY A 124 -16.87 18.65 2.98
CA GLY A 124 -17.09 18.82 1.55
C GLY A 124 -17.21 17.53 0.75
N SER A 125 -17.69 17.65 -0.50
CA SER A 125 -17.75 16.54 -1.45
C SER A 125 -16.35 16.02 -1.76
N ARG A 126 -16.28 14.72 -2.04
CA ARG A 126 -15.03 13.99 -2.28
C ARG A 126 -15.09 13.33 -3.64
N LYS A 127 -13.94 13.31 -4.32
CA LYS A 127 -13.75 12.57 -5.55
C LYS A 127 -12.59 11.58 -5.36
N ALA A 128 -12.69 10.40 -5.96
CA ALA A 128 -11.62 9.41 -5.96
C ALA A 128 -10.50 9.83 -6.92
N CYS A 129 -9.25 9.63 -6.52
CA CYS A 129 -8.09 9.80 -7.37
C CYS A 129 -7.95 8.59 -8.31
N SER A 130 -7.76 8.80 -9.62
CA SER A 130 -7.57 7.71 -10.60
C SER A 130 -6.28 6.92 -10.42
N GLN A 131 -5.31 7.46 -9.70
CA GLN A 131 -3.98 6.84 -9.51
C GLN A 131 -3.87 5.99 -8.24
N CYS A 132 -4.53 6.41 -7.16
CA CYS A 132 -4.41 5.75 -5.85
C CYS A 132 -5.75 5.40 -5.21
N GLU A 133 -6.87 5.70 -5.87
CA GLU A 133 -8.26 5.44 -5.46
C GLU A 133 -8.68 6.12 -4.13
N ARG A 134 -7.77 6.85 -3.49
CA ARG A 134 -8.04 7.61 -2.27
C ARG A 134 -8.88 8.85 -2.58
N HIS A 135 -9.74 9.22 -1.65
CA HIS A 135 -10.69 10.32 -1.82
C HIS A 135 -10.08 11.66 -1.39
N ALA A 136 -10.12 12.65 -2.27
CA ALA A 136 -9.62 14.00 -2.03
C ALA A 136 -10.75 15.05 -2.06
N CYS A 137 -10.57 16.15 -1.34
CA CYS A 137 -11.46 17.31 -1.44
C CYS A 137 -11.24 18.04 -2.77
N ALA A 138 -12.18 18.90 -3.15
CA ALA A 138 -12.08 19.70 -4.38
C ALA A 138 -10.79 20.54 -4.46
N ALA A 139 -10.25 21.02 -3.34
CA ALA A 139 -9.00 21.79 -3.32
C ALA A 139 -7.74 20.92 -3.48
N CYS A 140 -7.83 19.63 -3.20
CA CYS A 140 -6.70 18.69 -3.24
C CYS A 140 -6.76 17.74 -4.44
N ILE A 141 -7.79 17.85 -5.28
CA ILE A 141 -7.90 17.11 -6.53
C ILE A 141 -7.62 18.04 -7.70
N GLN A 142 -6.86 17.54 -8.66
CA GLN A 142 -6.46 18.26 -9.86
C GLN A 142 -6.76 17.41 -11.08
N GLN A 143 -6.89 18.05 -12.24
CA GLN A 143 -7.11 17.37 -13.51
C GLN A 143 -5.79 17.26 -14.29
N CYS A 144 -5.47 16.06 -14.77
CA CYS A 144 -4.31 15.85 -15.62
C CYS A 144 -4.52 16.51 -16.99
N ASN A 145 -3.52 17.26 -17.47
CA ASN A 145 -3.58 17.91 -18.78
C ASN A 145 -3.48 16.95 -19.98
N ILE A 146 -3.01 15.72 -19.76
CA ILE A 146 -2.81 14.73 -20.84
C ILE A 146 -4.01 13.78 -20.93
N CYS A 147 -4.33 13.06 -19.86
CA CYS A 147 -5.39 12.06 -19.86
C CYS A 147 -6.74 12.58 -19.36
N SER A 148 -6.85 13.85 -18.96
CA SER A 148 -8.06 14.47 -18.39
C SER A 148 -8.62 13.82 -17.11
N GLU A 149 -7.93 12.81 -16.58
CA GLU A 149 -8.30 12.12 -15.34
C GLU A 149 -8.00 12.95 -14.10
N HIS A 150 -8.76 12.70 -13.04
CA HIS A 150 -8.60 13.40 -11.77
C HIS A 150 -7.60 12.69 -10.86
N CYS A 151 -6.59 13.42 -10.39
CA CYS A 151 -5.57 12.91 -9.47
C CYS A 151 -5.44 13.82 -8.24
N CYS A 152 -5.12 13.24 -7.08
CA CYS A 152 -4.84 14.05 -5.90
C CYS A 152 -3.48 14.74 -6.03
N SER A 153 -3.26 15.81 -5.26
CA SER A 153 -2.00 16.57 -5.31
C SER A 153 -0.74 15.76 -4.95
N LEU A 154 -0.89 14.58 -4.35
CA LEU A 154 0.21 13.64 -4.09
C LEU A 154 0.53 12.73 -5.29
N CYS A 155 -0.42 12.58 -6.21
CA CYS A 155 -0.32 11.77 -7.42
C CYS A 155 -0.22 12.62 -8.69
N SER A 156 0.11 13.90 -8.52
CA SER A 156 0.29 14.86 -9.61
C SER A 156 1.63 15.56 -9.50
N VAL A 157 2.24 15.86 -10.63
CA VAL A 157 3.43 16.70 -10.77
C VAL A 157 3.03 17.95 -11.53
N THR A 158 3.53 19.10 -11.10
CA THR A 158 3.34 20.36 -11.84
C THR A 158 4.61 20.61 -12.65
N ASP A 159 4.48 20.68 -13.97
CA ASP A 159 5.55 21.08 -14.88
C ASP A 159 5.73 22.60 -14.77
N GLU A 160 6.77 23.03 -14.04
CA GLU A 160 7.06 24.44 -13.76
C GLU A 160 7.26 25.28 -15.03
N ARG A 161 7.62 24.67 -16.16
CA ARG A 161 7.83 25.40 -17.42
C ARG A 161 6.54 25.84 -18.09
N TYR A 162 5.43 25.15 -17.83
CA TYR A 162 4.16 25.35 -18.52
C TYR A 162 2.96 25.42 -17.57
N GLU A 163 3.20 25.44 -16.25
CA GLU A 163 2.16 25.36 -15.21
C GLU A 163 1.15 24.22 -15.42
N ARG A 164 1.59 23.12 -16.05
CA ARG A 164 0.73 21.99 -16.37
C ARG A 164 0.74 20.97 -15.24
N VAL A 165 -0.45 20.56 -14.81
CA VAL A 165 -0.63 19.42 -13.92
C VAL A 165 -0.63 18.13 -14.73
N LEU A 166 0.26 17.21 -14.39
CA LEU A 166 0.36 15.87 -14.96
C LEU A 166 0.14 14.84 -13.86
N CYS A 167 -0.63 13.78 -14.11
CA CYS A 167 -0.66 12.64 -13.19
C CYS A 167 0.66 11.84 -13.29
N CYS A 168 1.01 11.10 -12.24
CA CYS A 168 2.24 10.31 -12.21
C CYS A 168 2.41 9.34 -13.40
N GLY A 169 1.32 8.84 -13.98
CA GLY A 169 1.37 7.97 -15.16
C GLY A 169 1.54 8.69 -16.50
N CYS A 170 1.31 10.00 -16.57
CA CYS A 170 1.55 10.80 -17.77
C CYS A 170 2.81 11.65 -17.70
N SER A 171 3.43 11.76 -16.52
CA SER A 171 4.75 12.38 -16.35
C SER A 171 5.92 11.42 -16.62
N SER A 172 5.64 10.13 -16.73
CA SER A 172 6.61 9.05 -16.99
C SER A 172 6.88 8.82 -18.46
#